data_AF-A0A7J6TY08-F1
#
_entry.id   AF-A0A7J6TY08-F1
#
_cell.length_a   1.000
_cell.length_b   1.000
_cell.length_c   1.000
_cell.angle_alpha   90.00
_cell.angle_beta   90.00
_cell.angle_gamma   90.00
#
_symmetry.space_group_name_H-M   'P 1'
#
loop_
_entity.id
_entity.type
_entity.pdbx_description
1 polymer ?
#
loop_
_entity_poly.entity_id
_entity_poly.type
_entity_poly.pdbx_seq_one_letter_code
_entity_poly.pdbx_strand_id
1 'polypeptide(L)'
;MPPPCRYHEFLHSDEKRVCHFFARGQCRNGAACPFSHDGPCGTEGSACHFFLKGECRNGENCQFLHQQSDDHQARSRYSETIDSPKQLAVFLERLSGHKGDKFCLDALLEQKGPLRNFIRDLGVCELGNLFALLSRCGEVEEKQKYEQLIGALSTSLIIGAPRYIESINKETQLAVCTKVLVDAARLNRVFSTQVPVTRLVNKSRDLEVKNEVLEGLLMRLKVHKNNGRLSCRSRGTPQKGG
;
A
#
# COMPACT_ATOMS: atom_id res chain seq x y z
N MET A 1 -57.07 4.64 27.81
CA MET A 1 -56.50 4.77 26.45
C MET A 1 -55.77 6.09 26.37
N PRO A 2 -54.45 6.12 26.19
CA PRO A 2 -53.70 7.37 26.11
C PRO A 2 -53.92 8.04 24.74
N PRO A 3 -53.91 9.38 24.67
CA PRO A 3 -54.10 10.13 23.42
C PRO A 3 -52.85 10.07 22.53
N PRO A 4 -53.00 10.08 21.18
CA PRO A 4 -51.87 10.13 20.27
C PRO A 4 -51.17 11.50 20.36
N CYS A 5 -49.84 11.44 20.50
CA CYS A 5 -48.95 12.58 20.58
C CYS A 5 -49.04 13.45 19.31
N ARG A 6 -49.24 14.76 19.52
CA ARG A 6 -49.06 15.81 18.52
C ARG A 6 -47.58 15.94 18.17
N TYR A 7 -47.20 15.63 16.93
CA TYR A 7 -46.02 16.27 16.33
C TYR A 7 -46.21 16.48 14.82
N HIS A 8 -46.69 17.69 14.54
CA HIS A 8 -46.46 18.54 13.37
C HIS A 8 -46.75 18.05 11.95
N GLU A 9 -47.70 18.76 11.33
CA GLU A 9 -47.94 18.85 9.90
C GLU A 9 -47.41 20.21 9.39
N PHE A 10 -47.09 20.28 8.09
CA PHE A 10 -46.67 21.43 7.26
C PHE A 10 -45.18 21.88 7.35
N LEU A 11 -44.38 22.06 6.29
CA LEU A 11 -44.47 21.86 4.82
C LEU A 11 -43.08 22.06 4.16
N HIS A 12 -42.92 21.51 2.94
CA HIS A 12 -41.95 21.83 1.86
C HIS A 12 -40.61 21.06 1.77
N SER A 13 -40.58 19.99 0.98
CA SER A 13 -39.96 19.94 -0.38
C SER A 13 -39.84 18.49 -0.86
N ASP A 14 -40.00 18.26 -2.16
CA ASP A 14 -39.99 16.98 -2.88
C ASP A 14 -38.75 16.09 -2.62
N GLU A 15 -38.79 15.28 -1.56
CA GLU A 15 -37.93 14.09 -1.45
C GLU A 15 -38.77 12.92 -0.89
N LYS A 16 -39.38 12.14 -1.80
CA LYS A 16 -40.02 10.88 -1.42
C LYS A 16 -38.96 9.96 -0.80
N ARG A 17 -38.98 9.81 0.53
CA ARG A 17 -38.13 8.87 1.27
C ARG A 17 -38.24 7.46 0.65
N VAL A 18 -37.08 6.85 0.36
CA VAL A 18 -36.97 5.54 -0.31
C VAL A 18 -37.49 4.42 0.58
N CYS A 19 -38.19 3.46 -0.01
CA CYS A 19 -38.70 2.29 0.70
C CYS A 19 -37.57 1.28 1.00
N HIS A 20 -37.10 1.23 2.24
CA HIS A 20 -36.07 0.26 2.67
C HIS A 20 -36.49 -1.21 2.52
N PHE A 21 -37.80 -1.52 2.62
CA PHE A 21 -38.31 -2.88 2.42
C PHE A 21 -38.30 -3.28 0.94
N PHE A 22 -38.51 -2.33 0.03
CA PHE A 22 -38.42 -2.58 -1.41
C PHE A 22 -36.98 -2.78 -1.84
N ALA A 23 -36.04 -1.98 -1.30
CA ALA A 23 -34.61 -2.14 -1.53
C ALA A 23 -34.06 -3.52 -1.09
N ARG A 24 -34.76 -4.21 -0.17
CA ARG A 24 -34.42 -5.57 0.29
C ARG A 24 -35.23 -6.68 -0.38
N GLY A 25 -36.09 -6.35 -1.35
CA GLY A 25 -36.98 -7.31 -2.03
C GLY A 25 -38.10 -7.86 -1.14
N GLN A 26 -38.41 -7.19 -0.03
CA GLN A 26 -39.37 -7.63 0.99
C GLN A 26 -40.64 -6.78 1.04
N CYS A 27 -40.77 -5.76 0.19
CA CYS A 27 -41.97 -4.92 0.15
C CYS A 27 -43.14 -5.69 -0.49
N ARG A 28 -44.26 -5.75 0.24
CA ARG A 28 -45.51 -6.36 -0.23
C ARG A 28 -46.55 -5.34 -0.71
N ASN A 29 -46.25 -4.04 -0.55
CA ASN A 29 -47.19 -2.95 -0.83
C ASN A 29 -47.21 -2.50 -2.30
N GLY A 30 -46.32 -3.05 -3.15
CA GLY A 30 -46.32 -2.80 -4.60
C GLY A 30 -46.34 -1.30 -4.95
N ALA A 31 -47.14 -0.92 -5.94
CA ALA A 31 -47.31 0.47 -6.36
C ALA A 31 -48.10 1.36 -5.37
N ALA A 32 -48.74 0.76 -4.35
CA ALA A 32 -49.48 1.48 -3.31
C ALA A 32 -48.61 1.86 -2.10
N CYS A 33 -47.30 1.65 -2.18
CA CYS A 33 -46.38 1.98 -1.10
C CYS A 33 -46.27 3.51 -0.91
N PRO A 34 -46.41 4.04 0.32
CA PRO A 34 -46.27 5.48 0.57
C PRO A 34 -44.81 5.98 0.46
N PHE A 35 -43.84 5.07 0.31
CA PHE A 35 -42.42 5.34 0.16
C PHE A 35 -41.95 5.05 -1.27
N SER A 36 -40.97 5.80 -1.78
CA SER A 36 -40.51 5.65 -3.16
C SER A 36 -39.91 4.27 -3.41
N HIS A 37 -40.43 3.57 -4.42
CA HIS A 37 -39.80 2.39 -5.03
C HIS A 37 -38.88 2.78 -6.20
N ASP A 38 -38.86 4.08 -6.57
CA ASP A 38 -38.00 4.66 -7.59
C ASP A 38 -36.64 5.16 -7.02
N GLY A 39 -36.40 4.95 -5.72
CA GLY A 39 -35.07 5.11 -5.15
C GLY A 39 -34.15 3.99 -5.66
N PRO A 40 -32.87 4.28 -5.94
CA PRO A 40 -32.04 3.54 -6.91
C PRO A 40 -31.94 2.08 -6.52
N CYS A 41 -32.88 1.29 -7.05
CA CYS A 41 -32.79 -0.15 -7.08
C CYS A 41 -31.69 -0.46 -8.09
N GLY A 42 -30.47 -0.65 -7.58
CA GLY A 42 -29.43 -1.42 -8.27
C GLY A 42 -28.94 -0.85 -9.60
N THR A 43 -28.77 0.46 -9.73
CA THR A 43 -28.02 1.04 -10.85
C THR A 43 -26.71 1.62 -10.34
N GLU A 44 -25.61 0.98 -10.70
CA GLU A 44 -24.40 1.63 -11.23
C GLU A 44 -24.31 3.14 -10.89
N GLY A 45 -23.76 3.55 -9.74
CA GLY A 45 -23.78 5.00 -9.46
C GLY A 45 -23.46 5.52 -8.08
N SER A 46 -23.81 4.82 -7.00
CA SER A 46 -23.73 5.45 -5.68
C SER A 46 -22.28 5.59 -5.20
N ALA A 47 -21.84 6.84 -5.02
CA ALA A 47 -20.50 7.14 -4.56
C ALA A 47 -20.23 6.53 -3.18
N CYS A 48 -19.09 5.89 -3.03
CA CYS A 48 -18.69 5.28 -1.76
C CYS A 48 -18.51 6.36 -0.69
N HIS A 49 -19.41 6.41 0.28
CA HIS A 49 -19.33 7.38 1.38
C HIS A 49 -18.02 7.26 2.19
N PHE A 50 -17.47 6.04 2.31
CA PHE A 50 -16.16 5.83 2.94
C PHE A 50 -15.00 6.32 2.05
N PHE A 51 -15.13 6.25 0.73
CA PHE A 51 -14.14 6.80 -0.20
C PHE A 51 -14.17 8.32 -0.18
N LEU A 52 -15.37 8.91 -0.14
CA LEU A 52 -15.61 10.33 0.08
C LEU A 52 -15.09 10.84 1.43
N LYS A 53 -14.73 9.95 2.37
CA LYS A 53 -14.07 10.30 3.64
C LYS A 53 -12.59 9.91 3.69
N GLY A 54 -12.07 9.18 2.70
CA GLY A 54 -10.69 8.66 2.70
C GLY A 54 -10.45 7.50 3.67
N GLU A 55 -11.51 6.75 3.99
CA GLU A 55 -11.49 5.61 4.93
C GLU A 55 -11.92 4.29 4.27
N CYS A 56 -12.23 4.31 2.97
CA CYS A 56 -12.61 3.10 2.25
C CYS A 56 -11.43 2.13 2.18
N ARG A 57 -11.60 0.94 2.75
CA ARG A 57 -10.60 -0.14 2.69
C ARG A 57 -10.80 -1.05 1.48
N ASN A 58 -11.90 -0.90 0.74
CA ASN A 58 -12.29 -1.82 -0.32
C ASN A 58 -11.58 -1.57 -1.67
N GLY A 59 -10.90 -0.44 -1.83
CA GLY A 59 -10.15 -0.13 -3.06
C GLY A 59 -11.00 -0.17 -4.32
N GLU A 60 -10.43 -0.61 -5.44
CA GLU A 60 -11.13 -0.71 -6.74
C GLU A 60 -12.22 -1.80 -6.75
N ASN A 61 -12.16 -2.75 -5.81
CA ASN A 61 -13.17 -3.79 -5.61
C ASN A 61 -14.33 -3.33 -4.71
N CYS A 62 -14.51 -2.03 -4.52
CA CYS A 62 -15.63 -1.50 -3.77
C CYS A 62 -16.92 -1.68 -4.55
N GLN A 63 -17.97 -2.16 -3.88
CA GLN A 63 -19.32 -2.27 -4.46
C GLN A 63 -19.97 -0.92 -4.75
N PHE A 64 -19.38 0.16 -4.23
CA PHE A 64 -19.84 1.54 -4.42
C PHE A 64 -18.82 2.30 -5.28
N LEU A 65 -19.29 3.22 -6.13
CA LEU A 65 -18.43 3.93 -7.06
C LEU A 65 -17.39 4.79 -6.33
N HIS A 66 -16.12 4.58 -6.66
CA HIS A 66 -15.05 5.50 -6.33
C HIS A 66 -14.96 6.52 -7.46
N GLN A 67 -15.92 7.43 -7.52
CA GLN A 67 -15.95 8.46 -8.55
C GLN A 67 -14.76 9.40 -8.29
N GLN A 68 -13.68 9.22 -9.07
CA GLN A 68 -12.64 10.22 -9.20
C GLN A 68 -13.32 11.41 -9.88
N SER A 69 -13.69 12.43 -9.11
CA SER A 69 -13.89 13.74 -9.72
C SER A 69 -12.55 14.10 -10.34
N ASP A 70 -12.55 14.23 -11.66
CA ASP A 70 -11.37 14.58 -12.43
C ASP A 70 -10.64 15.76 -11.76
N ASP A 71 -9.37 15.49 -11.46
CA ASP A 71 -8.25 16.38 -11.20
C ASP A 71 -7.96 17.07 -9.86
N HIS A 72 -8.85 17.20 -8.85
CA HIS A 72 -8.44 18.00 -7.66
C HIS A 72 -8.78 17.50 -6.25
N GLN A 73 -9.63 16.49 -6.01
CA GLN A 73 -10.04 16.14 -4.63
C GLN A 73 -9.44 14.85 -4.03
N ALA A 74 -9.09 13.83 -4.82
CA ALA A 74 -8.33 12.67 -4.31
C ALA A 74 -6.89 13.06 -3.93
N ARG A 75 -6.32 14.04 -4.64
CA ARG A 75 -5.04 14.71 -4.31
C ARG A 75 -5.09 15.40 -2.95
N SER A 76 -6.24 15.92 -2.53
CA SER A 76 -6.33 16.77 -1.33
C SER A 76 -6.24 16.03 0.01
N ARG A 77 -6.43 14.70 0.07
CA ARG A 77 -6.45 13.95 1.34
C ARG A 77 -5.19 13.15 1.69
N TYR A 78 -4.32 12.91 0.71
CA TYR A 78 -2.99 12.33 0.93
C TYR A 78 -1.85 13.31 0.58
N SER A 79 -2.19 14.55 0.17
CA SER A 79 -1.30 15.70 0.11
C SER A 79 -1.10 16.38 1.49
N GLU A 80 -1.29 15.66 2.60
CA GLU A 80 -0.69 16.09 3.86
C GLU A 80 0.83 15.97 3.69
N THR A 81 1.56 17.07 3.85
CA THR A 81 3.02 17.04 3.79
C THR A 81 3.52 16.13 4.92
N ILE A 82 4.15 15.01 4.54
CA ILE A 82 4.77 14.12 5.50
C ILE A 82 6.10 14.76 5.92
N ASP A 83 6.06 15.54 6.98
CA ASP A 83 7.22 16.29 7.49
C ASP A 83 7.85 15.62 8.72
N SER A 84 7.26 14.53 9.22
CA SER A 84 7.75 13.80 10.39
C SER A 84 7.66 12.26 10.24
N PRO A 85 8.53 11.50 10.93
CA PRO A 85 8.46 10.04 10.96
C PRO A 85 7.12 9.50 11.50
N LYS A 86 6.49 10.23 12.44
CA LYS A 86 5.19 9.85 13.01
C LYS A 86 4.07 9.93 11.98
N GLN A 87 4.03 11.00 11.18
CA GLN A 87 3.07 11.12 10.07
C GLN A 87 3.30 10.02 9.04
N LEU A 88 4.57 9.69 8.76
CA LEU A 88 4.89 8.59 7.85
C LEU A 88 4.38 7.24 8.37
N ALA A 89 4.52 6.97 9.67
CA ALA A 89 4.01 5.76 10.30
C ALA A 89 2.49 5.62 10.13
N VAL A 90 1.74 6.69 10.44
CA VAL A 90 0.28 6.73 10.27
C VAL A 90 -0.12 6.54 8.81
N PHE A 91 0.61 7.18 7.89
CA PHE A 91 0.38 7.02 6.45
C PHE A 91 0.54 5.56 6.00
N LEU A 92 1.63 4.88 6.41
CA LEU A 92 1.88 3.48 6.10
C LEU A 92 0.84 2.55 6.72
N GLU A 93 0.41 2.82 7.95
CA GLU A 93 -0.64 2.05 8.63
C GLU A 93 -1.96 2.14 7.84
N ARG A 94 -2.36 3.33 7.41
CA ARG A 94 -3.58 3.55 6.60
C ARG A 94 -3.51 2.82 5.25
N LEU A 95 -2.36 2.87 4.57
CA LEU A 95 -2.18 2.16 3.30
C LEU A 95 -2.18 0.64 3.49
N SER A 96 -1.63 0.12 4.58
CA SER A 96 -1.57 -1.32 4.83
C SER A 96 -2.97 -1.98 4.86
N GLY A 97 -3.98 -1.25 5.35
CA GLY A 97 -5.37 -1.68 5.37
C GLY A 97 -6.14 -1.50 4.05
N HIS A 98 -5.54 -0.89 3.03
CA HIS A 98 -6.20 -0.62 1.75
C HIS A 98 -6.03 -1.80 0.78
N LYS A 99 -7.10 -2.19 0.06
CA LYS A 99 -7.06 -3.32 -0.89
C LYS A 99 -6.59 -2.96 -2.30
N GLY A 100 -6.64 -1.69 -2.70
CA GLY A 100 -6.21 -1.26 -4.04
C GLY A 100 -4.69 -1.09 -4.12
N ASP A 101 -3.99 -2.06 -4.72
CA ASP A 101 -2.52 -2.05 -4.83
C ASP A 101 -2.01 -0.94 -5.76
N LYS A 102 -2.73 -0.65 -6.85
CA LYS A 102 -2.43 0.47 -7.76
C LYS A 102 -2.48 1.82 -7.04
N PHE A 103 -3.55 2.05 -6.27
CA PHE A 103 -3.67 3.25 -5.45
C PHE A 103 -2.54 3.36 -4.42
N CYS A 104 -2.19 2.26 -3.74
CA CYS A 104 -1.09 2.25 -2.78
C CYS A 104 0.25 2.58 -3.46
N LEU A 105 0.49 2.06 -4.65
CA LEU A 105 1.69 2.36 -5.43
C LEU A 105 1.78 3.85 -5.78
N ASP A 106 0.70 4.43 -6.28
CA ASP A 106 0.65 5.87 -6.62
C ASP A 106 0.88 6.75 -5.38
N ALA A 107 0.21 6.44 -4.26
CA ALA A 107 0.37 7.17 -3.01
C ALA A 107 1.81 7.09 -2.45
N LEU A 108 2.44 5.92 -2.50
CA LEU A 108 3.84 5.75 -2.09
C LEU A 108 4.80 6.51 -3.02
N LEU A 109 4.51 6.56 -4.32
CA LEU A 109 5.33 7.26 -5.30
C LEU A 109 5.28 8.78 -5.12
N GLU A 110 4.11 9.33 -4.79
CA GLU A 110 3.95 10.74 -4.43
C GLU A 110 4.76 11.10 -3.18
N GLN A 111 4.78 10.21 -2.17
CA GLN A 111 5.48 10.41 -0.90
C GLN A 111 6.91 9.83 -0.87
N LYS A 112 7.53 9.56 -2.03
CA LYS A 112 8.86 8.93 -2.12
C LYS A 112 9.98 9.71 -1.44
N GLY A 113 9.87 11.04 -1.37
CA GLY A 113 10.84 11.93 -0.72
C GLY A 113 10.88 11.70 0.80
N PRO A 114 9.75 11.94 1.51
CA PRO A 114 9.62 11.62 2.92
C PRO A 114 9.96 10.17 3.26
N LEU A 115 9.49 9.21 2.46
CA LEU A 115 9.84 7.79 2.63
C LEU A 115 11.35 7.59 2.63
N ARG A 116 12.06 8.07 1.61
CA ARG A 116 13.52 7.92 1.51
C ARG A 116 14.24 8.50 2.72
N ASN A 117 13.78 9.64 3.23
CA ASN A 117 14.42 10.36 4.32
C ASN A 117 14.17 9.68 5.68
N PHE A 118 12.93 9.23 5.94
CA PHE A 118 12.51 8.76 7.27
C PHE A 118 12.47 7.24 7.45
N ILE A 119 12.69 6.41 6.40
CA ILE A 119 12.72 4.94 6.53
C ILE A 119 13.62 4.44 7.68
N ARG A 120 14.72 5.15 7.96
CA ARG A 120 15.68 4.77 9.02
C ARG A 120 15.17 5.07 10.43
N ASP A 121 14.23 6.00 10.55
CA ASP A 121 13.62 6.45 11.80
C ASP A 121 12.33 5.67 12.11
N LEU A 122 11.86 4.85 11.16
CA LEU A 122 10.72 3.96 11.36
C LEU A 122 11.07 2.82 12.33
N GLY A 123 10.09 2.43 13.13
CA GLY A 123 10.16 1.24 13.96
C GLY A 123 10.02 -0.05 13.14
N VAL A 124 10.19 -1.18 13.82
CA VAL A 124 10.13 -2.52 13.21
C VAL A 124 8.76 -2.82 12.59
N CYS A 125 7.68 -2.41 13.27
CA CYS A 125 6.31 -2.64 12.81
C CYS A 125 6.02 -1.85 11.52
N GLU A 126 6.43 -0.58 11.48
CA GLU A 126 6.26 0.31 10.34
C GLU A 126 7.09 -0.16 9.14
N LEU A 127 8.33 -0.62 9.38
CA LEU A 127 9.14 -1.26 8.35
C LEU A 127 8.44 -2.51 7.80
N GLY A 128 7.84 -3.34 8.66
CA GLY A 128 7.06 -4.49 8.24
C GLY A 128 5.89 -4.12 7.32
N ASN A 129 5.13 -3.08 7.68
CA ASN A 129 4.05 -2.55 6.84
C ASN A 129 4.58 -2.06 5.48
N LEU A 130 5.69 -1.32 5.49
CA LEU A 130 6.32 -0.84 4.26
C LEU A 130 6.76 -2.00 3.35
N PHE A 131 7.47 -3.00 3.88
CA PHE A 131 7.94 -4.14 3.08
C PHE A 131 6.76 -4.94 2.50
N ALA A 132 5.69 -5.15 3.28
CA ALA A 132 4.47 -5.81 2.80
C ALA A 132 3.79 -5.01 1.68
N LEU A 133 3.66 -3.69 1.84
CA LEU A 133 3.11 -2.80 0.83
C LEU A 133 3.95 -2.83 -0.46
N LEU A 134 5.27 -2.70 -0.36
CA LEU A 134 6.16 -2.75 -1.52
C LEU A 134 6.10 -4.10 -2.25
N SER A 135 5.97 -5.21 -1.53
CA SER A 135 5.83 -6.53 -2.15
C SER A 135 4.52 -6.68 -2.92
N ARG A 136 3.41 -6.12 -2.40
CA ARG A 136 2.11 -6.09 -3.09
C ARG A 136 2.15 -5.19 -4.32
N CYS A 137 2.74 -3.99 -4.18
CA CYS A 137 2.89 -3.05 -5.29
C CYS A 137 3.74 -3.61 -6.45
N GLY A 138 4.65 -4.55 -6.16
CA GLY A 138 5.46 -5.22 -7.19
C GLY A 138 4.69 -6.21 -8.07
N GLU A 139 3.46 -6.60 -7.71
CA GLU A 139 2.59 -7.47 -8.50
C GLU A 139 1.67 -6.69 -9.46
N VAL A 140 1.67 -5.35 -9.39
CA VAL A 140 0.83 -4.50 -10.24
C VAL A 140 1.40 -4.44 -11.67
N GLU A 141 0.53 -4.32 -12.67
CA GLU A 141 0.92 -4.25 -14.09
C GLU A 141 1.83 -3.05 -14.42
N GLU A 142 1.77 -1.99 -13.61
CA GLU A 142 2.48 -0.72 -13.76
C GLU A 142 3.95 -0.78 -13.33
N LYS A 143 4.71 -1.70 -13.93
CA LYS A 143 6.11 -2.00 -13.58
C LYS A 143 7.01 -0.75 -13.53
N GLN A 144 6.80 0.20 -14.44
CA GLN A 144 7.65 1.39 -14.53
C GLN A 144 7.53 2.30 -13.29
N LYS A 145 6.33 2.45 -12.73
CA LYS A 145 6.09 3.20 -11.49
C LYS A 145 6.70 2.50 -10.29
N TYR A 146 6.54 1.17 -10.21
CA TYR A 146 7.14 0.36 -9.16
C TYR A 146 8.67 0.46 -9.16
N GLU A 147 9.31 0.32 -10.33
CA GLU A 147 10.76 0.45 -10.45
C GLU A 147 11.24 1.87 -10.09
N GLN A 148 10.48 2.91 -10.44
CA GLN A 148 10.77 4.28 -10.03
C GLN A 148 10.73 4.44 -8.50
N LEU A 149 9.72 3.86 -7.83
CA LEU A 149 9.59 3.88 -6.37
C LEU A 149 10.74 3.12 -5.71
N ILE A 150 10.97 1.86 -6.10
CA ILE A 150 12.03 1.03 -5.51
C ILE A 150 13.40 1.65 -5.77
N GLY A 151 13.67 2.17 -6.97
CA GLY A 151 14.93 2.85 -7.27
C GLY A 151 15.17 4.07 -6.37
N ALA A 152 14.11 4.83 -6.04
CA ALA A 152 14.22 5.98 -5.13
C ALA A 152 14.48 5.57 -3.67
N LEU A 153 13.91 4.43 -3.23
CA LEU A 153 13.99 3.96 -1.84
C LEU A 153 15.14 2.97 -1.60
N SER A 154 15.73 2.40 -2.65
CA SER A 154 16.64 1.23 -2.58
C SER A 154 17.77 1.41 -1.57
N THR A 155 18.37 2.60 -1.51
CA THR A 155 19.52 2.86 -0.63
C THR A 155 19.07 2.84 0.84
N SER A 156 17.98 3.54 1.14
CA SER A 156 17.41 3.58 2.50
C SER A 156 16.89 2.22 2.94
N LEU A 157 16.28 1.45 2.04
CA LEU A 157 15.82 0.09 2.32
C LEU A 157 16.98 -0.87 2.61
N ILE A 158 18.03 -0.86 1.80
CA ILE A 158 19.21 -1.73 2.00
C ILE A 158 19.90 -1.42 3.34
N ILE A 159 20.05 -0.13 3.66
CA ILE A 159 20.71 0.31 4.91
C ILE A 159 19.81 0.05 6.13
N GLY A 160 18.49 0.22 6.02
CA GLY A 160 17.53 0.03 7.11
C GLY A 160 17.14 -1.43 7.36
N ALA A 161 17.26 -2.30 6.37
CA ALA A 161 16.83 -3.70 6.43
C ALA A 161 17.42 -4.53 7.59
N PRO A 162 18.69 -4.40 8.01
CA PRO A 162 19.26 -5.24 9.06
C PRO A 162 18.44 -5.27 10.35
N ARG A 163 17.93 -4.12 10.80
CA ARG A 163 17.09 -4.01 12.02
C ARG A 163 15.79 -4.79 11.87
N TYR A 164 15.17 -4.70 10.70
CA TYR A 164 13.94 -5.43 10.42
C TYR A 164 14.20 -6.93 10.33
N ILE A 165 15.26 -7.37 9.62
CA ILE A 165 15.60 -8.79 9.44
C ILE A 165 15.78 -9.52 10.79
N GLU A 166 16.45 -8.88 11.76
CA GLU A 166 16.64 -9.46 13.09
C GLU A 166 15.30 -9.73 13.81
N SER A 167 14.31 -8.86 13.61
CA SER A 167 12.99 -8.94 14.25
C SER A 167 11.98 -9.86 13.55
N ILE A 168 12.31 -10.39 12.36
CA ILE A 168 11.39 -11.25 11.61
C ILE A 168 11.16 -12.57 12.35
N ASN A 169 9.90 -12.97 12.51
CA ASN A 169 9.55 -14.22 13.19
C ASN A 169 8.74 -15.17 12.30
N LYS A 170 8.39 -14.75 11.08
CA LYS A 170 7.58 -15.52 10.14
C LYS A 170 8.31 -15.67 8.81
N GLU A 171 8.21 -16.86 8.22
CA GLU A 171 8.76 -17.15 6.88
C GLU A 171 8.25 -16.15 5.83
N THR A 172 6.95 -15.83 5.86
CA THR A 172 6.34 -14.90 4.89
C THR A 172 6.95 -13.52 4.93
N GLN A 173 7.29 -13.01 6.12
CA GLN A 173 7.96 -11.73 6.29
C GLN A 173 9.39 -11.77 5.73
N LEU A 174 10.11 -12.87 5.93
CA LEU A 174 11.46 -13.06 5.38
C LEU A 174 11.44 -13.13 3.85
N ALA A 175 10.47 -13.85 3.27
CA ALA A 175 10.29 -13.94 1.82
C ALA A 175 9.96 -12.58 1.21
N VAL A 176 9.01 -11.84 1.79
CA VAL A 176 8.64 -10.48 1.38
C VAL A 176 9.83 -9.53 1.45
N CYS A 177 10.56 -9.53 2.57
CA CYS A 177 11.75 -8.68 2.75
C CYS A 177 12.83 -9.01 1.71
N THR A 178 13.11 -10.30 1.48
CA THR A 178 14.11 -10.76 0.52
C THR A 178 13.74 -10.36 -0.90
N LYS A 179 12.47 -10.51 -1.29
CA LYS A 179 11.96 -10.11 -2.61
C LYS A 179 12.19 -8.62 -2.87
N VAL A 180 11.76 -7.76 -1.96
CA VAL A 180 11.94 -6.30 -2.08
C VAL A 180 13.43 -5.93 -2.15
N LEU A 181 14.30 -6.59 -1.39
CA LEU A 181 15.75 -6.37 -1.45
C LEU A 181 16.38 -6.85 -2.77
N VAL A 182 15.87 -7.92 -3.38
CA VAL A 182 16.27 -8.35 -4.74
C VAL A 182 15.93 -7.26 -5.75
N ASP A 183 14.72 -6.72 -5.70
CA ASP A 183 14.28 -5.65 -6.61
C ASP A 183 15.10 -4.37 -6.40
N ALA A 184 15.36 -3.99 -5.14
CA ALA A 184 16.23 -2.86 -4.79
C ALA A 184 17.67 -3.04 -5.30
N ALA A 185 18.25 -4.25 -5.14
CA ALA A 185 19.60 -4.55 -5.60
C ALA A 185 19.71 -4.58 -7.14
N ARG A 186 18.66 -5.03 -7.83
CA ARG A 186 18.59 -5.03 -9.30
C ARG A 186 18.65 -3.60 -9.85
N LEU A 187 17.89 -2.70 -9.24
CA LEU A 187 17.74 -1.31 -9.68
C LEU A 187 18.89 -0.40 -9.21
N ASN A 188 19.57 -0.75 -8.12
CA ASN A 188 20.71 0.02 -7.61
C ASN A 188 22.01 -0.81 -7.57
N ARG A 189 22.71 -0.82 -8.70
CA ARG A 189 23.97 -1.57 -8.85
C ARG A 189 25.09 -1.10 -7.91
N VAL A 190 25.10 0.19 -7.53
CA VAL A 190 26.13 0.75 -6.64
C VAL A 190 26.00 0.18 -5.23
N PHE A 191 24.77 0.12 -4.71
CA PHE A 191 24.48 -0.39 -3.35
C PHE A 191 24.16 -1.88 -3.30
N SER A 192 24.10 -2.57 -4.44
CA SER A 192 23.87 -4.03 -4.53
C SER A 192 24.83 -4.87 -3.69
N THR A 193 26.05 -4.38 -3.45
CA THR A 193 27.06 -5.05 -2.61
C THR A 193 26.80 -4.94 -1.11
N GLN A 194 26.02 -3.95 -0.69
CA GLN A 194 25.69 -3.65 0.71
C GLN A 194 24.47 -4.41 1.22
N VAL A 195 23.78 -5.16 0.34
CA VAL A 195 22.64 -5.99 0.72
C VAL A 195 23.05 -6.97 1.83
N PRO A 196 22.29 -7.08 2.94
CA PRO A 196 22.62 -7.92 4.09
C PRO A 196 22.34 -9.42 3.85
N VAL A 197 22.86 -9.98 2.73
CA VAL A 197 22.62 -11.37 2.30
C VAL A 197 22.96 -12.38 3.40
N THR A 198 24.07 -12.20 4.11
CA THR A 198 24.47 -13.11 5.20
C THR A 198 23.44 -13.12 6.33
N ARG A 199 22.87 -11.97 6.68
CA ARG A 199 21.84 -11.88 7.73
C ARG A 199 20.55 -12.57 7.29
N LEU A 200 20.15 -12.40 6.02
CA LEU A 200 18.98 -13.08 5.46
C LEU A 200 19.15 -14.61 5.46
N VAL A 201 20.32 -15.10 5.03
CA VAL A 201 20.62 -16.55 5.02
C VAL A 201 20.62 -17.12 6.44
N ASN A 202 21.25 -16.44 7.40
CA ASN A 202 21.23 -16.89 8.79
C ASN A 202 19.79 -16.92 9.34
N LYS A 203 19.00 -15.87 9.09
CA LYS A 203 17.61 -15.81 9.52
C LYS A 203 16.73 -16.89 8.88
N SER A 204 17.00 -17.26 7.63
CA SER A 204 16.33 -18.39 6.94
C SER A 204 16.56 -19.70 7.68
N ARG A 205 17.81 -19.94 8.12
CA ARG A 205 18.20 -21.12 8.89
C ARG A 205 17.57 -21.11 10.29
N ASP A 206 17.56 -19.97 10.97
CA ASP A 206 16.99 -19.84 12.32
C ASP A 206 15.48 -20.12 12.34
N LEU A 207 14.78 -19.80 11.24
CA LEU A 207 13.35 -20.07 11.06
C LEU A 207 13.05 -21.44 10.42
N GLU A 208 14.09 -22.26 10.17
CA GLU A 208 13.99 -23.58 9.52
C GLU A 208 13.21 -23.58 8.20
N VAL A 209 13.34 -22.51 7.41
CA VAL A 209 12.57 -22.32 6.18
C VAL A 209 13.01 -23.31 5.09
N LYS A 210 12.05 -24.05 4.51
CA LYS A 210 12.26 -25.00 3.39
C LYS A 210 11.67 -24.49 2.07
N ASN A 211 11.54 -23.19 1.93
CA ASN A 211 10.89 -22.55 0.79
C ASN A 211 11.85 -22.39 -0.39
N GLU A 212 11.60 -23.13 -1.48
CA GLU A 212 12.42 -23.08 -2.69
C GLU A 212 12.45 -21.68 -3.33
N VAL A 213 11.36 -20.92 -3.24
CA VAL A 213 11.29 -19.56 -3.78
C VAL A 213 12.23 -18.65 -3.01
N LEU A 214 12.27 -18.73 -1.68
CA LEU A 214 13.18 -17.94 -0.85
C LEU A 214 14.65 -18.28 -1.18
N GLU A 215 14.99 -19.56 -1.29
CA GLU A 215 16.33 -19.99 -1.67
C GLU A 215 16.74 -19.46 -3.05
N GLY A 216 15.83 -19.50 -4.03
CA GLY A 216 16.04 -18.87 -5.34
C GLY A 216 16.33 -17.37 -5.26
N LEU A 217 15.59 -16.64 -4.41
CA LEU A 217 15.82 -15.20 -4.19
C LEU A 217 17.17 -14.93 -3.51
N LEU A 218 17.56 -15.72 -2.52
CA LEU A 218 18.86 -15.60 -1.84
C LEU A 218 20.02 -15.87 -2.80
N MET A 219 19.88 -16.84 -3.70
CA MET A 219 20.87 -17.11 -4.74
C MET A 219 21.04 -15.92 -5.70
N ARG A 220 19.94 -15.29 -6.13
CA ARG A 220 19.99 -14.06 -6.95
C ARG A 220 20.73 -12.92 -6.24
N LEU A 221 20.50 -12.73 -4.94
CA LEU A 221 21.22 -11.72 -4.15
C LEU A 221 22.73 -12.00 -4.06
N LYS A 222 23.14 -13.26 -3.88
CA LYS A 222 24.56 -13.65 -3.87
C LYS A 222 25.24 -13.27 -5.19
N VAL A 223 24.57 -13.49 -6.33
CA VAL A 223 25.08 -13.11 -7.65
C VAL A 223 25.25 -11.59 -7.77
N HIS A 224 24.24 -10.80 -7.38
CA HIS A 224 24.34 -9.34 -7.40
C HIS A 224 25.51 -8.81 -6.55
N LYS A 225 25.70 -9.37 -5.35
CA LYS A 225 26.81 -9.01 -4.46
C LYS A 225 28.18 -9.32 -5.06
N ASN A 226 28.31 -10.45 -5.75
CA ASN A 226 29.56 -10.85 -6.40
C ASN A 226 29.85 -10.02 -7.66
N ASN A 227 28.85 -9.77 -8.50
CA ASN A 227 28.98 -8.95 -9.71
C ASN A 227 29.33 -7.49 -9.39
N GLY A 228 28.76 -6.93 -8.30
CA GLY A 228 29.13 -5.61 -7.83
C GLY A 228 30.60 -5.53 -7.39
N ARG A 229 31.14 -6.57 -6.71
CA ARG A 229 32.57 -6.62 -6.34
C ARG A 229 33.51 -6.62 -7.55
N LEU A 230 33.12 -7.28 -8.64
CA LEU A 230 33.89 -7.31 -9.90
C LEU A 230 33.90 -5.94 -10.58
N SER A 231 32.76 -5.22 -10.60
CA SER A 231 32.67 -3.87 -11.17
C SER A 231 33.39 -2.78 -10.38
N CYS A 232 33.60 -2.96 -9.07
CA CYS A 232 34.35 -2.01 -8.24
C CYS A 232 35.86 -2.19 -8.38
N ARG A 233 36.34 -3.43 -8.62
CA ARG A 233 37.77 -3.72 -8.83
C ARG A 233 38.33 -3.11 -10.11
N SER A 234 37.51 -2.91 -11.13
CA SER A 234 37.91 -2.26 -12.39
C SER A 234 37.95 -0.73 -12.34
N ARG A 235 37.59 -0.10 -11.20
CA ARG A 235 37.68 1.35 -10.97
C ARG A 235 38.74 1.71 -9.91
N GLY A 236 39.88 1.01 -9.93
CA GLY A 236 41.01 1.25 -9.05
C GLY A 236 42.26 1.76 -9.78
N THR A 237 42.65 3.00 -9.46
CA THR A 237 43.92 3.71 -9.73
C THR A 237 44.16 4.30 -11.14
N PRO A 238 44.23 5.64 -11.29
CA PRO A 238 45.09 6.25 -12.30
C PRO A 238 46.54 6.07 -11.85
N GLN A 239 47.35 5.39 -12.65
CA GLN A 239 48.81 5.47 -12.54
C GLN A 239 49.22 6.92 -12.78
N LYS A 240 49.73 7.60 -11.75
CA LYS A 240 50.63 8.73 -11.95
C LYS A 240 51.98 8.16 -12.38
N GLY A 241 52.21 8.01 -13.68
CA GLY A 241 53.55 8.22 -14.26
C GLY A 241 53.73 9.72 -14.46
N GLY A 242 54.89 10.34 -14.32
CA GLY A 242 56.27 9.90 -14.37
C GLY A 242 57.03 11.15 -14.79
#